data_AF-A0A2J6HXR8-F1
#
_entry.id   AF-A0A2J6HXR8-F1
#
_cell.length_a   1.000
_cell.length_b   1.000
_cell.length_c   1.000
_cell.angle_alpha   90.00
_cell.angle_beta   90.00
_cell.angle_gamma   90.00
#
_symmetry.space_group_name_H-M   'P 1'
#
loop_
_entity.id
_entity.type
_entity.pdbx_description
1 polymer ?
#
loop_
_entity_poly.entity_id
_entity_poly.type
_entity_poly.pdbx_seq_one_letter_code
_entity_poly.pdbx_strand_id
1 'polypeptide(L)'
;NSFDNNLTAVIAYYLYIYLGMDFDSFQFNAGTPFYEKAQAIVNSAQGSIYPGWSSYESMRNRFWLVENIMNSSYDGIRSFLYKYHRKGLDAMADNVQLGRSFTTQALEDLRKASRQKPGLFALQLILDAKRDEIINIYTEGMPNEKSKIIQIMNEIDPANASRYQKIQNSTKS
;
A
#
# COMPACT_ATOMS: atom_id res chain seq x y z
N ASN A 1 2.28 -27.80 9.25
CA ASN A 1 2.38 -27.54 7.79
C ASN A 1 3.83 -27.62 7.38
N SER A 2 4.25 -28.78 6.85
CA SER A 2 5.52 -28.93 6.15
C SER A 2 5.43 -28.25 4.78
N PHE A 3 6.47 -27.50 4.41
CA PHE A 3 6.61 -26.92 3.09
C PHE A 3 7.01 -28.05 2.11
N ASP A 4 6.03 -28.80 1.61
CA ASP A 4 6.31 -29.95 0.74
C ASP A 4 6.19 -29.59 -0.76
N ASN A 5 5.45 -28.52 -1.09
CA ASN A 5 5.24 -28.06 -2.47
C ASN A 5 5.27 -26.53 -2.58
N ASN A 6 6.28 -26.01 -3.28
CA ASN A 6 6.47 -24.56 -3.50
C ASN A 6 5.33 -23.92 -4.29
N LEU A 7 4.76 -24.60 -5.29
CA LEU A 7 3.65 -24.04 -6.06
C LEU A 7 2.43 -23.80 -5.17
N THR A 8 2.06 -24.79 -4.37
CA THR A 8 0.95 -24.67 -3.41
C THR A 8 1.22 -23.57 -2.38
N ALA A 9 2.45 -23.48 -1.88
CA ALA A 9 2.84 -22.43 -0.93
C ALA A 9 2.75 -21.01 -1.53
N VAL A 10 3.20 -20.83 -2.77
CA VAL A 10 3.11 -19.54 -3.49
C VAL A 10 1.66 -19.12 -3.67
N ILE A 11 0.80 -20.04 -4.14
CA ILE A 11 -0.63 -19.74 -4.36
C ILE A 11 -1.30 -19.40 -3.03
N ALA A 12 -1.11 -20.21 -1.99
CA ALA A 12 -1.69 -19.97 -0.68
C ALA A 12 -1.22 -18.64 -0.08
N TYR A 13 0.08 -18.33 -0.19
CA TYR A 13 0.64 -17.07 0.28
C TYR A 13 -0.07 -15.86 -0.36
N TYR A 14 -0.18 -15.82 -1.69
CA TYR A 14 -0.78 -14.66 -2.37
C TYR A 14 -2.29 -14.58 -2.16
N LEU A 15 -3.00 -15.71 -2.01
CA LEU A 15 -4.40 -15.72 -1.59
C LEU A 15 -4.57 -15.07 -0.21
N TYR A 16 -3.70 -15.39 0.76
CA TYR A 16 -3.75 -14.78 2.08
C TYR A 16 -3.37 -13.30 2.07
N ILE A 17 -2.42 -12.87 1.24
CA ILE A 17 -2.12 -11.45 1.05
C ILE A 17 -3.34 -10.71 0.49
N TYR A 18 -3.96 -11.26 -0.57
CA TYR A 18 -5.15 -10.67 -1.17
C TYR A 18 -6.31 -10.54 -0.18
N LEU A 19 -6.65 -11.63 0.52
CA LEU A 19 -7.71 -11.62 1.53
C LEU A 19 -7.42 -10.64 2.67
N GLY A 20 -6.16 -10.55 3.11
CA GLY A 20 -5.78 -9.59 4.13
C GLY A 20 -5.99 -8.14 3.67
N MET A 21 -5.60 -7.82 2.43
CA MET A 21 -5.77 -6.47 1.86
C MET A 21 -7.26 -6.12 1.66
N ASP A 22 -8.04 -7.10 1.20
CA ASP A 22 -9.49 -6.96 1.03
C ASP A 22 -10.18 -6.64 2.35
N PHE A 23 -9.95 -7.45 3.40
CA PHE A 23 -10.55 -7.21 4.71
C PHE A 23 -10.10 -5.88 5.35
N ASP A 24 -8.81 -5.53 5.23
CA ASP A 24 -8.31 -4.23 5.70
C ASP A 24 -8.95 -3.04 4.98
N SER A 25 -9.37 -3.21 3.72
CA SER A 25 -10.04 -2.16 2.96
C SER A 25 -11.42 -1.83 3.52
N PHE A 26 -12.11 -2.79 4.15
CA PHE A 26 -13.44 -2.61 4.75
C PHE A 26 -13.39 -2.25 6.24
N GLN A 27 -12.44 -2.81 6.99
CA GLN A 27 -12.28 -2.57 8.42
C GLN A 27 -10.81 -2.55 8.81
N PHE A 28 -10.42 -1.52 9.57
CA PHE A 28 -9.05 -1.38 10.05
C PHE A 28 -8.57 -2.64 10.77
N ASN A 29 -7.44 -3.18 10.30
CA ASN A 29 -6.77 -4.38 10.78
C ASN A 29 -7.57 -5.71 10.69
N ALA A 30 -8.69 -5.77 9.97
CA ALA A 30 -9.46 -7.00 9.84
C ALA A 30 -8.73 -8.09 9.02
N GLY A 31 -7.71 -7.72 8.23
CA GLY A 31 -6.88 -8.64 7.46
C GLY A 31 -5.88 -9.48 8.27
N THR A 32 -5.71 -9.19 9.56
CA THR A 32 -4.64 -9.79 10.40
C THR A 32 -4.60 -11.32 10.36
N PRO A 33 -5.74 -12.04 10.50
CA PRO A 33 -5.73 -13.51 10.48
C PRO A 33 -5.22 -14.11 9.16
N PHE A 34 -5.31 -13.38 8.05
CA PHE A 34 -4.81 -13.83 6.76
C PHE A 34 -3.32 -13.56 6.62
N TYR A 35 -2.85 -12.38 7.01
CA TYR A 35 -1.43 -12.06 6.98
C TYR A 35 -0.62 -12.95 7.93
N GLU A 36 -1.17 -13.34 9.08
CA GLU A 36 -0.53 -14.32 9.98
C GLU A 36 -0.34 -15.68 9.30
N LYS A 37 -1.30 -16.12 8.48
CA LYS A 37 -1.17 -17.34 7.68
C LYS A 37 -0.11 -17.19 6.57
N ALA A 38 -0.07 -16.02 5.91
CA ALA A 38 0.99 -15.72 4.93
C ALA A 38 2.39 -15.73 5.60
N GLN A 39 2.52 -15.13 6.78
CA GLN A 39 3.74 -15.11 7.57
C GLN A 39 4.16 -16.51 8.01
N ALA A 40 3.21 -17.36 8.41
CA ALA A 40 3.47 -18.75 8.76
C ALA A 40 4.05 -19.54 7.58
N ILE A 41 3.54 -19.33 6.35
CA ILE A 41 4.10 -19.93 5.14
C ILE A 41 5.55 -19.47 4.94
N VAL A 42 5.80 -18.16 4.98
CA VAL A 42 7.16 -17.58 4.85
C VAL A 42 8.10 -18.22 5.87
N ASN A 43 7.71 -18.28 7.14
CA ASN A 43 8.53 -18.84 8.22
C ASN A 43 8.83 -20.33 8.00
N SER A 44 7.87 -21.10 7.49
CA SER A 44 8.08 -22.52 7.17
C SER A 44 8.97 -22.76 5.94
N ALA A 45 9.13 -21.75 5.07
CA ALA A 45 9.81 -21.85 3.79
C ALA A 45 11.22 -21.22 3.78
N GLN A 46 11.71 -20.66 4.89
CA GLN A 46 13.01 -19.95 4.92
C GLN A 46 14.22 -20.84 4.58
N GLY A 47 14.15 -22.14 4.88
CA GLY A 47 15.20 -23.13 4.54
C GLY A 47 15.03 -23.77 3.16
N SER A 48 14.06 -23.28 2.37
CA SER A 48 13.78 -23.79 1.04
C SER A 48 14.87 -23.43 0.04
N ILE A 49 15.08 -24.29 -0.96
CA ILE A 49 15.93 -23.96 -2.12
C ILE A 49 15.27 -22.94 -3.06
N TYR A 50 13.96 -22.71 -2.92
CA TYR A 50 13.21 -21.80 -3.78
C TYR A 50 13.36 -20.35 -3.32
N PRO A 51 13.62 -19.41 -4.25
CA PRO A 51 13.92 -18.04 -3.88
C PRO A 51 12.68 -17.25 -3.48
N GLY A 52 12.86 -16.28 -2.60
CA GLY A 52 11.93 -15.21 -2.23
C GLY A 52 11.19 -15.44 -0.91
N TRP A 53 11.56 -16.49 -0.17
CA TRP A 53 11.02 -16.84 1.14
C TRP A 53 11.89 -16.32 2.29
N SER A 54 13.08 -15.78 2.00
CA SER A 54 14.06 -15.36 3.00
C SER A 54 14.36 -13.87 2.90
N SER A 55 14.76 -13.25 4.01
CA SER A 55 15.10 -11.82 4.07
C SER A 55 16.39 -11.48 3.33
N TYR A 56 17.30 -12.45 3.15
CA TYR A 56 18.65 -12.23 2.65
C TYR A 56 18.77 -12.21 1.12
N GLU A 57 17.71 -12.57 0.39
CA GLU A 57 17.78 -12.77 -1.07
C GLU A 57 17.59 -11.46 -1.84
N SER A 58 16.59 -10.67 -1.46
CA SER A 58 16.30 -9.36 -2.04
C SER A 58 15.42 -8.57 -1.08
N MET A 59 15.31 -7.25 -1.28
CA MET A 59 14.34 -6.41 -0.55
C MET A 59 12.93 -6.44 -1.15
N ARG A 60 12.73 -7.18 -2.25
CA ARG A 60 11.46 -7.27 -2.99
C ARG A 60 11.08 -8.74 -3.16
N ASN A 61 10.50 -9.31 -2.11
CA ASN A 61 10.08 -10.70 -2.10
C ASN A 61 8.88 -10.92 -1.16
N ARG A 62 8.46 -12.18 -1.01
CA ARG A 62 7.31 -12.53 -0.17
C ARG A 62 7.60 -12.32 1.31
N PHE A 63 8.83 -12.57 1.75
CA PHE A 63 9.23 -12.26 3.12
C PHE A 63 8.98 -10.78 3.44
N TRP A 64 9.52 -9.87 2.62
CA TRP A 64 9.38 -8.44 2.87
C TRP A 64 7.97 -7.94 2.67
N LEU A 65 7.20 -8.50 1.74
CA LEU A 65 5.83 -8.06 1.54
C LEU A 65 4.96 -8.27 2.80
N VAL A 66 4.96 -9.47 3.38
CA VAL A 66 4.16 -9.72 4.59
C VAL A 66 4.75 -9.01 5.82
N GLU A 67 6.09 -8.94 5.94
CA GLU A 67 6.75 -8.19 7.01
C GLU A 67 6.30 -6.72 6.96
N ASN A 68 6.43 -6.09 5.79
CA ASN A 68 6.05 -4.70 5.51
C ASN A 68 4.56 -4.37 5.75
N ILE A 69 3.70 -5.38 5.82
CA ILE A 69 2.28 -5.19 6.17
C ILE A 69 2.08 -5.34 7.68
N MET A 70 2.77 -6.29 8.32
CA MET A 70 2.48 -6.72 9.69
C MET A 70 3.20 -5.94 10.79
N ASN A 71 4.35 -5.34 10.51
CA ASN A 71 5.11 -4.63 11.55
C ASN A 71 4.44 -3.29 11.90
N SER A 72 4.26 -3.07 13.20
CA SER A 72 3.62 -1.87 13.75
C SER A 72 4.37 -0.57 13.47
N SER A 73 5.67 -0.63 13.15
CA SER A 73 6.50 0.56 12.91
C SER A 73 6.12 1.31 11.63
N TYR A 74 5.39 0.65 10.74
CA TYR A 74 4.86 1.21 9.50
C TYR A 74 3.38 0.82 9.32
N ASP A 75 2.61 0.88 10.41
CA ASP A 75 1.15 0.75 10.45
C ASP A 75 0.41 1.67 9.46
N GLY A 76 1.09 2.71 8.98
CA GLY A 76 0.64 3.58 7.89
C GLY A 76 0.26 2.82 6.61
N ILE A 77 0.85 1.64 6.35
CA ILE A 77 0.47 0.78 5.22
C ILE A 77 -0.98 0.28 5.37
N ARG A 78 -1.32 -0.32 6.51
CA ARG A 78 -2.68 -0.84 6.77
C ARG A 78 -3.68 0.28 7.01
N SER A 79 -3.24 1.37 7.63
CA SER A 79 -4.04 2.59 7.80
C SER A 79 -4.45 3.19 6.45
N PHE A 80 -3.52 3.20 5.48
CA PHE A 80 -3.82 3.60 4.12
C PHE A 80 -4.89 2.70 3.50
N LEU A 81 -4.76 1.37 3.57
CA LEU A 81 -5.74 0.45 2.97
C LEU A 81 -7.17 0.74 3.45
N TYR A 82 -7.35 0.95 4.75
CA TYR A 82 -8.66 1.27 5.32
C TYR A 82 -9.14 2.69 4.97
N LYS A 83 -8.33 3.73 5.25
CA LYS A 83 -8.76 5.12 5.08
C LYS A 83 -8.97 5.45 3.60
N TYR A 84 -8.10 4.95 2.73
CA TYR A 84 -8.17 5.24 1.30
C TYR A 84 -9.44 4.66 0.67
N HIS A 85 -9.73 3.37 0.89
CA HIS A 85 -10.90 2.74 0.29
C HIS A 85 -12.20 3.13 1.01
N ARG A 86 -12.31 2.86 2.32
CA ARG A 86 -13.57 3.03 3.05
C ARG A 86 -13.94 4.47 3.39
N LYS A 87 -12.96 5.32 3.66
CA LYS A 87 -13.22 6.73 4.03
C LYS A 87 -12.93 7.71 2.89
N GLY A 88 -12.05 7.35 1.97
CA GLY A 88 -11.72 8.13 0.79
C GLY A 88 -12.73 7.84 -0.31
N LEU A 89 -12.51 6.75 -1.04
CA LEU A 89 -13.27 6.42 -2.25
C LEU A 89 -14.78 6.24 -1.99
N ASP A 90 -15.16 5.45 -0.99
CA ASP A 90 -16.58 5.23 -0.68
C ASP A 90 -17.28 6.54 -0.30
N ALA A 91 -16.63 7.41 0.47
CA ALA A 91 -17.22 8.69 0.87
C ALA A 91 -17.26 9.71 -0.28
N MET A 92 -16.39 9.57 -1.30
CA MET A 92 -16.42 10.45 -2.48
C MET A 92 -17.69 10.27 -3.31
N ALA A 93 -18.35 9.11 -3.23
CA ALA A 93 -19.63 8.88 -3.89
C ALA A 93 -20.70 9.88 -3.42
N ASP A 94 -20.66 10.26 -2.14
CA ASP A 94 -21.60 11.21 -1.53
C ASP A 94 -21.03 12.62 -1.43
N ASN A 95 -19.74 12.75 -1.08
CA ASN A 95 -19.07 14.03 -0.87
C ASN A 95 -17.59 13.97 -1.27
N VAL A 96 -17.31 14.42 -2.49
CA VAL A 96 -15.96 14.46 -3.08
C VAL A 96 -14.96 15.21 -2.20
N GLN A 97 -15.35 16.34 -1.60
CA GLN A 97 -14.44 17.14 -0.78
C GLN A 97 -14.03 16.39 0.49
N LEU A 98 -15.00 15.74 1.16
CA LEU A 98 -14.74 14.93 2.34
C LEU A 98 -13.88 13.71 2.00
N GLY A 99 -14.21 13.00 0.93
CA GLY A 99 -13.42 11.84 0.49
C GLY A 99 -11.99 12.21 0.09
N ARG A 100 -11.77 13.38 -0.53
CA ARG A 100 -10.40 13.89 -0.78
C ARG A 100 -9.63 14.20 0.49
N SER A 101 -10.29 14.77 1.50
CA SER A 101 -9.67 14.99 2.81
C SER A 101 -9.20 13.68 3.44
N PHE A 102 -10.02 12.61 3.42
CA PHE A 102 -9.61 11.30 3.91
C PHE A 102 -8.52 10.64 3.06
N THR A 103 -8.58 10.82 1.75
CA THR A 103 -7.52 10.35 0.84
C THR A 103 -6.20 11.04 1.14
N THR A 104 -6.20 12.34 1.42
CA THR A 104 -5.00 13.09 1.83
C THR A 104 -4.44 12.53 3.14
N GLN A 105 -5.30 12.23 4.11
CA GLN A 105 -4.89 11.61 5.37
C GLN A 105 -4.29 10.22 5.17
N ALA A 106 -4.85 9.41 4.26
CA ALA A 106 -4.30 8.10 3.92
C ALA A 106 -2.90 8.21 3.30
N LEU A 107 -2.69 9.17 2.39
CA LEU A 107 -1.37 9.42 1.79
C LEU A 107 -0.35 9.94 2.81
N GLU A 108 -0.79 10.71 3.80
CA GLU A 108 0.05 11.11 4.93
C GLU A 108 0.49 9.91 5.79
N ASP A 109 -0.37 8.91 5.95
CA ASP A 109 0.01 7.68 6.66
C ASP A 109 1.08 6.89 5.89
N LEU A 110 0.97 6.78 4.56
CA LEU A 110 2.04 6.22 3.73
C LEU A 110 3.34 7.02 3.84
N ARG A 111 3.25 8.36 3.86
CA ARG A 111 4.42 9.22 4.05
C ARG A 111 5.12 8.97 5.37
N LYS A 112 4.37 8.82 6.46
CA LYS A 112 4.93 8.45 7.77
C LYS A 112 5.62 7.10 7.69
N ALA A 113 4.99 6.08 7.12
CA ALA A 113 5.60 4.75 6.94
C ALA A 113 6.90 4.83 6.13
N SER A 114 6.92 5.57 5.02
CA SER A 114 8.11 5.78 4.19
C SER A 114 9.24 6.50 4.95
N ARG A 115 8.92 7.46 5.82
CA ARG A 115 9.92 8.15 6.66
C ARG A 115 10.50 7.23 7.73
N GLN A 116 9.69 6.33 8.28
CA GLN A 116 10.15 5.34 9.26
C GLN A 116 11.10 4.32 8.60
N LYS A 117 10.74 3.83 7.42
CA LYS A 117 11.59 2.93 6.62
C LYS A 117 11.44 3.24 5.13
N PRO A 118 12.42 3.93 4.52
CA PRO A 118 12.42 4.12 3.07
C PRO A 118 12.52 2.80 2.31
N GLY A 119 11.90 2.71 1.14
CA GLY A 119 12.03 1.54 0.25
C GLY A 119 11.21 0.31 0.64
N LEU A 120 10.15 0.48 1.46
CA LEU A 120 9.19 -0.60 1.75
C LEU A 120 8.58 -1.14 0.44
N PHE A 121 8.66 -2.46 0.26
CA PHE A 121 8.11 -3.12 -0.93
C PHE A 121 6.59 -3.01 -1.00
N ALA A 122 5.89 -3.15 0.13
CA ALA A 122 4.43 -2.99 0.18
C ALA A 122 3.99 -1.57 -0.22
N LEU A 123 4.75 -0.55 0.21
CA LEU A 123 4.50 0.84 -0.15
C LEU A 123 4.65 1.06 -1.66
N GLN A 124 5.73 0.52 -2.26
CA GLN A 124 5.95 0.62 -3.71
C GLN A 124 4.81 -0.04 -4.50
N LEU A 125 4.35 -1.23 -4.09
CA LEU A 125 3.21 -1.90 -4.74
C LEU A 125 1.93 -1.07 -4.68
N ILE A 126 1.64 -0.46 -3.52
CA ILE A 126 0.49 0.44 -3.37
C ILE A 126 0.60 1.62 -4.32
N LEU A 127 1.75 2.30 -4.35
CA LEU A 127 1.96 3.44 -5.24
C LEU A 127 1.82 3.04 -6.69
N ASP A 128 2.44 1.94 -7.12
CA ASP A 128 2.34 1.47 -8.49
C ASP A 128 0.90 1.16 -8.90
N ALA A 129 0.11 0.57 -8.00
CA ALA A 129 -1.29 0.26 -8.24
C ALA A 129 -2.21 1.49 -8.24
N LYS A 130 -1.94 2.49 -7.40
CA LYS A 130 -2.87 3.60 -7.10
C LYS A 130 -2.48 4.94 -7.70
N ARG A 131 -1.28 5.08 -8.26
CA ARG A 131 -0.74 6.35 -8.78
C ARG A 131 -1.67 7.10 -9.71
N ASP A 132 -2.22 6.43 -10.72
CA ASP A 132 -3.07 7.08 -11.71
C ASP A 132 -4.42 7.52 -11.11
N GLU A 133 -4.98 6.71 -10.21
CA GLU A 133 -6.19 7.06 -9.45
C GLU A 133 -5.94 8.29 -8.56
N ILE A 134 -4.81 8.31 -7.82
CA ILE A 134 -4.41 9.47 -7.00
C ILE A 134 -4.27 10.72 -7.86
N ILE A 135 -3.58 10.63 -9.00
CA ILE A 135 -3.44 11.78 -9.91
C ILE A 135 -4.82 12.30 -10.31
N ASN A 136 -5.72 11.41 -10.75
CA ASN A 136 -7.07 11.78 -11.19
C ASN A 136 -7.95 12.36 -10.07
N ILE A 137 -7.83 11.88 -8.83
CA ILE A 137 -8.56 12.43 -7.68
C ILE A 137 -8.18 13.90 -7.45
N TYR A 138 -6.91 14.25 -7.62
CA TYR A 138 -6.41 15.60 -7.29
C TYR A 138 -6.33 16.55 -8.47
N THR A 139 -6.53 16.11 -9.71
CA THR A 139 -6.69 17.05 -10.84
C THR A 139 -7.86 18.02 -10.62
N GLU A 140 -8.93 17.58 -9.97
CA GLU A 140 -10.06 18.44 -9.61
C GLU A 140 -9.92 19.12 -8.24
N GLY A 141 -8.79 18.94 -7.56
CA GLY A 141 -8.50 19.45 -6.21
C GLY A 141 -8.39 20.98 -6.13
N MET A 142 -8.59 21.54 -4.93
CA MET A 142 -8.25 22.94 -4.68
C MET A 142 -6.72 23.16 -4.77
N PRO A 143 -6.24 24.38 -5.10
CA PRO A 143 -4.81 24.63 -5.28
C PRO A 143 -3.91 24.24 -4.09
N ASN A 144 -4.41 24.38 -2.87
CA ASN A 144 -3.72 23.96 -1.65
C ASN A 144 -3.64 22.43 -1.52
N GLU A 145 -4.71 21.70 -1.85
CA GLU A 145 -4.75 20.23 -1.88
C GLU A 145 -3.76 19.71 -2.92
N LYS A 146 -3.79 20.27 -4.14
CA LYS A 146 -2.86 19.94 -5.23
C LYS A 146 -1.41 20.07 -4.80
N SER A 147 -1.03 21.23 -4.26
CA SER A 147 0.34 21.48 -3.78
C SER A 147 0.78 20.50 -2.70
N LYS A 148 -0.11 20.21 -1.73
CA LYS A 148 0.18 19.27 -0.64
C LYS A 148 0.40 17.85 -1.15
N ILE A 149 -0.45 17.36 -2.07
CA ILE A 149 -0.31 16.00 -2.59
C ILE A 149 0.92 15.86 -3.47
N ILE A 150 1.20 16.83 -4.33
CA ILE A 150 2.44 16.81 -5.12
C ILE A 150 3.67 16.71 -4.20
N GLN A 151 3.69 17.46 -3.10
CA GLN A 151 4.76 17.37 -2.11
C GLN A 151 4.86 15.96 -1.50
N ILE A 152 3.75 15.38 -1.04
CA ILE A 152 3.74 14.02 -0.45
C ILE A 152 4.23 12.99 -1.47
N MET A 153 3.68 13.01 -2.69
CA MET A 153 3.97 12.03 -3.72
C MET A 153 5.41 12.13 -4.24
N ASN A 154 5.96 13.34 -4.36
CA ASN A 154 7.38 13.52 -4.71
C ASN A 154 8.33 12.99 -3.64
N GLU A 155 7.90 12.97 -2.37
CA GLU A 155 8.70 12.44 -1.27
C GLU A 155 8.71 10.90 -1.24
N ILE A 156 7.55 10.28 -1.42
CA ILE A 156 7.40 8.81 -1.32
C ILE A 156 7.55 8.07 -2.65
N ASP A 157 7.47 8.78 -3.78
CA ASP A 157 7.60 8.23 -5.13
C ASP A 157 8.42 9.13 -6.08
N PRO A 158 9.66 9.48 -5.72
CA PRO A 158 10.46 10.47 -6.45
C PRO A 158 10.73 10.09 -7.91
N ALA A 159 10.79 8.78 -8.22
CA ALA A 159 11.00 8.30 -9.59
C ALA A 159 9.85 8.67 -10.54
N ASN A 160 8.68 9.01 -10.01
CA ASN A 160 7.49 9.40 -10.78
C ASN A 160 7.12 10.88 -10.61
N ALA A 161 8.02 11.71 -10.06
CA ALA A 161 7.76 13.13 -9.78
C ALA A 161 7.17 13.91 -10.98
N SER A 162 7.64 13.62 -12.20
CA SER A 162 7.14 14.25 -13.43
C SER A 162 5.68 13.92 -13.72
N ARG A 163 5.18 12.75 -13.30
CA ARG A 163 3.77 12.35 -13.46
C ARG A 163 2.85 13.17 -12.56
N TYR A 164 3.29 13.51 -11.35
CA TYR A 164 2.50 14.28 -10.40
C TYR A 164 2.31 15.74 -10.81
N GLN A 165 3.13 16.27 -11.72
CA GLN A 165 2.91 17.60 -12.33
C GLN A 165 1.58 17.71 -13.08
N LYS A 166 1.00 16.58 -13.54
CA LYS A 166 -0.33 16.54 -14.15
C LYS A 166 -1.44 17.05 -13.21
N ILE A 167 -1.24 16.93 -11.90
CA ILE A 167 -2.17 17.46 -10.89
C ILE A 167 -2.27 18.99 -11.01
N GLN A 168 -1.16 19.67 -11.30
CA GLN A 168 -1.09 21.13 -11.39
C GLN A 168 -1.67 21.67 -12.71
N ASN A 169 -1.48 20.95 -13.82
CA ASN A 169 -1.82 21.41 -15.17
C ASN A 169 -3.30 21.26 -15.56
N SER A 170 -4.14 20.70 -14.69
CA SER A 170 -5.59 20.57 -14.89
C SER A 170 -6.31 21.80 -14.35
N THR A 171 -6.18 22.92 -15.06
CA THR A 171 -7.03 24.09 -14.86
C THR A 171 -8.14 24.01 -15.90
N LYS A 172 -9.41 23.95 -15.46
CA LYS A 172 -10.57 24.04 -16.36
C LYS A 172 -10.43 25.29 -17.23
N SER A 173 -10.43 25.10 -18.54
CA SER A 173 -10.82 26.14 -19.52
C SER A 173 -12.33 26.32 -19.46
#